data_AF-A0A3B8M7J5-F1
#
_entry.id   AF-A0A3B8M7J5-F1
#
_cell.length_a   1.000
_cell.length_b   1.000
_cell.length_c   1.000
_cell.angle_alpha   90.00
_cell.angle_beta   90.00
_cell.angle_gamma   90.00
#
_symmetry.space_group_name_H-M   'P 1'
#
loop_
_entity.id
_entity.type
_entity.pdbx_description
1 polymer ?
#
loop_
_entity_poly.entity_id
_entity_poly.type
_entity_poly.pdbx_seq_one_letter_code
_entity_poly.pdbx_strand_id
1 'polypeptide(L)'
;ADQETIRYTGIEGIDEDGDWFFSREILGGGSGGRYYADGSDAIHVVPDSKNLPAEFVEGRFPVRIEKLGLAADSGGAGKYRGGLGYQKEIRVLADDAKFMSIADRSILSCWGLNGGKAGAPFKVTINPGADDEQVMDGLCDREPIDHGVLIRVETTGGGGWGDPLERDVSLVRLDVLQGKVSQQAAEDDYGVVFQAGSDVLEVDLEGTNALREALTKDRGTPKFFDRGPGFQLLAGTSEAEVDQI
;
A
#
# COMPACT_ATOMS: atom_id res chain seq x y z
N ALA A 1 -10.57 -3.63 -10.98
CA ALA A 1 -9.81 -3.06 -9.86
C ALA A 1 -10.24 -1.61 -9.70
N ASP A 2 -10.89 -1.30 -8.58
CA ASP A 2 -11.41 0.04 -8.26
C ASP A 2 -10.29 0.92 -7.69
N GLN A 3 -9.23 1.09 -8.48
CA GLN A 3 -8.12 1.98 -8.13
C GLN A 3 -8.44 3.45 -8.46
N GLU A 4 -9.61 3.73 -9.02
CA GLU A 4 -10.01 5.02 -9.60
C GLU A 4 -10.66 5.98 -8.61
N THR A 5 -10.40 5.81 -7.32
CA THR A 5 -10.88 6.74 -6.28
C THR A 5 -9.95 7.93 -6.15
N ILE A 6 -10.51 9.14 -6.12
CA ILE A 6 -9.76 10.36 -5.82
C ILE A 6 -9.49 10.37 -4.32
N ARG A 7 -8.22 10.48 -3.95
CA ARG A 7 -7.78 10.62 -2.57
C ARG A 7 -6.88 11.83 -2.46
N TYR A 8 -7.14 12.66 -1.47
CA TYR A 8 -6.23 13.75 -1.16
C TYR A 8 -6.08 13.91 0.33
N THR A 9 -4.86 14.22 0.72
CA THR A 9 -4.50 14.58 2.09
C THR A 9 -3.95 16.00 2.08
N GLY A 10 -4.07 16.68 3.20
CA GLY A 10 -3.56 18.04 3.31
C GLY A 10 -3.27 18.44 4.74
N ILE A 11 -2.49 19.50 4.85
CA ILE A 11 -2.17 20.17 6.10
C ILE A 11 -2.48 21.65 5.90
N GLU A 12 -3.34 22.19 6.74
CA GLU A 12 -3.62 23.63 6.81
C GLU A 12 -3.17 24.20 8.15
N GLY A 13 -2.88 25.49 8.19
CA GLY A 13 -2.36 26.09 9.41
C GLY A 13 -1.94 27.55 9.24
N ILE A 14 -1.19 28.01 10.23
CA ILE A 14 -0.49 29.30 10.21
C ILE A 14 1.00 29.01 10.19
N ASP A 15 1.73 29.65 9.27
CA ASP A 15 3.19 29.52 9.18
C ASP A 15 3.92 30.47 10.13
N GLU A 16 5.27 30.46 10.09
CA GLU A 16 6.12 31.26 10.98
C GLU A 16 5.99 32.78 10.75
N ASP A 17 5.54 33.20 9.57
CA ASP A 17 5.30 34.60 9.21
C ASP A 17 3.89 35.07 9.62
N GLY A 18 3.06 34.15 10.13
CA GLY A 18 1.67 34.42 10.52
C GLY A 18 0.68 34.33 9.36
N ASP A 19 1.11 33.83 8.20
CA ASP A 19 0.26 33.67 7.03
C ASP A 19 -0.45 32.31 7.05
N TRP A 20 -1.66 32.28 6.51
CA TRP A 20 -2.40 31.03 6.34
C TRP A 20 -1.82 30.22 5.18
N PHE A 21 -1.65 28.92 5.41
CA PHE A 21 -1.24 27.99 4.38
C PHE A 21 -2.19 26.79 4.27
N PHE A 22 -2.23 26.21 3.07
CA PHE A 22 -2.85 24.92 2.82
C PHE A 22 -2.05 24.13 1.80
N SER A 23 -1.39 23.09 2.27
CA SER A 23 -0.73 22.10 1.44
C SER A 23 -1.70 20.96 1.19
N ARG A 24 -1.99 20.65 -0.07
CA ARG A 24 -2.85 19.52 -0.46
C ARG A 24 -2.23 18.78 -1.63
N GLU A 25 -2.31 17.46 -1.58
CA GLU A 25 -1.79 16.62 -2.64
C GLU A 25 -2.78 15.52 -3.01
N ILE A 26 -2.81 15.17 -4.29
CA ILE A 26 -3.52 14.01 -4.81
C ILE A 26 -2.47 12.95 -5.11
N LEU A 27 -2.56 11.80 -4.44
CA LEU A 27 -1.64 10.69 -4.66
C LEU A 27 -2.35 9.55 -5.40
N GLY A 28 -1.66 9.04 -6.42
CA GLY A 28 -2.08 7.85 -7.17
C GLY A 28 -2.11 6.59 -6.32
N GLY A 29 -2.44 5.46 -6.94
CA GLY A 29 -2.43 4.15 -6.29
C GLY A 29 -1.98 3.05 -7.23
N GLY A 30 -1.90 1.83 -6.72
CA GLY A 30 -1.57 0.67 -7.54
C GLY A 30 -2.70 0.24 -8.45
N SER A 31 -2.39 -0.11 -9.70
CA SER A 31 -3.39 -0.74 -10.58
C SER A 31 -3.54 -2.23 -10.29
N GLY A 32 -4.68 -2.84 -10.59
CA GLY A 32 -4.83 -4.30 -10.48
C GLY A 32 -3.84 -5.09 -11.35
N GLY A 33 -3.45 -6.26 -10.86
CA GLY A 33 -2.77 -7.29 -11.67
C GLY A 33 -3.67 -7.70 -12.83
N ARG A 34 -3.07 -7.90 -14.01
CA ARG A 34 -3.77 -8.30 -15.23
C ARG A 34 -3.55 -9.79 -15.43
N TYR A 35 -4.40 -10.44 -16.21
CA TYR A 35 -4.24 -11.87 -16.54
C TYR A 35 -2.96 -12.22 -17.30
N TYR A 36 -2.19 -11.22 -17.73
CA TYR A 36 -0.97 -11.36 -18.53
C TYR A 36 0.22 -10.52 -18.02
N ALA A 37 0.04 -9.69 -17.00
CA ALA A 37 1.09 -8.78 -16.53
C ALA A 37 0.78 -8.20 -15.14
N ASP A 38 1.82 -7.78 -14.42
CA ASP A 38 1.66 -7.07 -13.16
C ASP A 38 0.89 -5.74 -13.32
N GLY A 39 0.32 -5.29 -12.21
CA GLY A 39 -0.24 -3.96 -12.07
C GLY A 39 0.85 -2.91 -12.12
N SER A 40 0.52 -1.76 -12.71
CA SER A 40 1.40 -0.59 -12.69
C SER A 40 1.41 0.01 -11.28
N ASP A 41 2.60 0.24 -10.74
CA ASP A 41 2.80 0.87 -9.44
C ASP A 41 2.48 2.38 -9.53
N ALA A 42 1.86 2.95 -8.50
CA ALA A 42 1.72 4.37 -8.26
C ALA A 42 1.13 5.21 -9.43
N ILE A 43 0.06 4.72 -10.05
CA ILE A 43 -0.56 5.39 -11.20
C ILE A 43 -1.49 6.53 -10.78
N HIS A 44 -1.39 7.65 -11.50
CA HIS A 44 -2.32 8.77 -11.40
C HIS A 44 -3.36 8.65 -12.51
N VAL A 45 -4.63 8.51 -12.13
CA VAL A 45 -5.77 8.34 -13.04
C VAL A 45 -6.56 9.64 -13.25
N VAL A 46 -6.39 10.61 -12.35
CA VAL A 46 -6.96 11.96 -12.50
C VAL A 46 -6.17 12.68 -13.59
N PRO A 47 -6.82 13.21 -14.65
CA PRO A 47 -6.14 13.94 -15.71
C PRO A 47 -5.27 15.06 -15.16
N ASP A 48 -4.04 15.18 -15.67
CA ASP A 48 -3.04 16.17 -15.28
C ASP A 48 -2.63 16.16 -13.79
N SER A 49 -3.04 15.16 -13.02
CA SER A 49 -2.54 14.93 -11.66
C SER A 49 -1.13 14.35 -11.70
N LYS A 50 -0.25 14.94 -10.89
CA LYS A 50 1.14 14.51 -10.68
C LYS A 50 1.46 14.61 -9.19
N ASN A 51 2.39 13.79 -8.73
CA ASN A 51 2.97 13.99 -7.41
C ASN A 51 3.65 15.38 -7.33
N LEU A 52 3.57 16.02 -6.18
CA LEU A 52 4.28 17.27 -5.94
C LEU A 52 5.74 16.96 -5.56
N PRO A 53 6.75 17.56 -6.23
CA PRO A 53 8.14 17.40 -5.85
C PRO A 53 8.36 17.77 -4.38
N ALA A 54 9.18 17.00 -3.67
CA ALA A 54 9.45 17.23 -2.25
C ALA A 54 10.00 18.64 -2.03
N GLU A 55 10.95 19.08 -2.86
CA GLU A 55 11.59 20.39 -2.78
C GLU A 55 10.59 21.53 -2.95
N PHE A 56 9.58 21.35 -3.80
CA PHE A 56 8.52 22.33 -3.97
C PHE A 56 7.63 22.44 -2.73
N VAL A 57 7.27 21.29 -2.14
CA VAL A 57 6.43 21.25 -0.94
C VAL A 57 7.17 21.85 0.25
N GLU A 58 8.42 21.45 0.48
CA GLU A 58 9.26 21.96 1.58
C GLU A 58 9.62 23.43 1.43
N GLY A 59 9.77 23.92 0.20
CA GLY A 59 10.05 25.33 -0.06
C GLY A 59 8.84 26.25 0.07
N ARG A 60 7.61 25.69 0.12
CA ARG A 60 6.37 26.48 0.10
C ARG A 60 5.54 26.37 1.37
N PHE A 61 5.70 25.30 2.13
CA PHE A 61 4.87 24.98 3.30
C PHE A 61 5.75 24.55 4.47
N PRO A 62 5.32 24.78 5.72
CA PRO A 62 6.07 24.42 6.93
C PRO A 62 5.97 22.92 7.23
N VAL A 63 6.53 22.11 6.33
CA VAL A 63 6.60 20.65 6.43
C VAL A 63 7.93 20.14 5.87
N ARG A 64 8.33 18.94 6.27
CA ARG A 64 9.47 18.22 5.67
C ARG A 64 9.03 16.85 5.18
N ILE A 65 9.45 16.48 3.97
CA ILE A 65 9.17 15.16 3.40
C ILE A 65 10.31 14.22 3.79
N GLU A 66 10.07 13.37 4.78
CA GLU A 66 11.08 12.39 5.24
C GLU A 66 11.18 11.18 4.33
N LYS A 67 10.08 10.83 3.65
CA LYS A 67 10.03 9.73 2.69
C LYS A 67 9.03 10.02 1.58
N LEU A 68 9.40 9.68 0.35
CA LEU A 68 8.50 9.50 -0.77
C LEU A 68 8.97 8.27 -1.55
N GLY A 69 8.14 7.22 -1.57
CA GLY A 69 8.46 5.98 -2.29
C GLY A 69 7.23 5.11 -2.50
N LEU A 70 7.47 3.89 -2.96
CA LEU A 70 6.42 2.87 -3.02
C LEU A 70 6.15 2.32 -1.61
N ALA A 71 4.89 2.09 -1.30
CA ALA A 71 4.49 1.35 -0.10
C ALA A 71 4.76 -0.14 -0.34
N ALA A 72 5.88 -0.65 0.16
CA ALA A 72 6.24 -2.07 0.06
C ALA A 72 5.08 -2.96 0.57
N ASP A 73 4.90 -4.11 -0.06
CA ASP A 73 3.85 -5.09 0.27
C ASP A 73 2.40 -4.59 0.09
N SER A 74 2.19 -3.37 -0.42
CA SER A 74 0.83 -2.84 -0.62
C SER A 74 0.08 -3.49 -1.79
N GLY A 75 0.81 -3.94 -2.82
CA GLY A 75 0.24 -4.61 -3.97
C GLY A 75 -0.22 -6.02 -3.63
N GLY A 76 -1.47 -6.36 -3.94
CA GLY A 76 -2.03 -7.68 -3.68
C GLY A 76 -1.24 -8.78 -4.37
N ALA A 77 -0.85 -9.80 -3.60
CA ALA A 77 -0.09 -10.92 -4.12
C ALA A 77 -0.87 -11.68 -5.19
N GLY A 78 -0.19 -12.19 -6.20
CA GLY A 78 -0.78 -13.00 -7.25
C GLY A 78 0.27 -13.50 -8.22
N LYS A 79 -0.09 -14.42 -9.11
CA LYS A 79 0.76 -14.79 -10.25
C LYS A 79 1.26 -13.53 -10.96
N TYR A 80 0.34 -12.58 -11.15
CA TYR A 80 0.63 -11.20 -11.48
C TYR A 80 0.25 -10.30 -10.29
N ARG A 81 1.25 -9.59 -9.75
CA ARG A 81 1.11 -8.75 -8.56
C ARG A 81 0.27 -7.51 -8.88
N GLY A 82 -0.56 -7.06 -7.95
CA GLY A 82 -1.14 -5.73 -8.02
C GLY A 82 -0.08 -4.63 -7.88
N GLY A 83 -0.25 -3.49 -8.55
CA GLY A 83 0.66 -2.37 -8.40
C GLY A 83 0.73 -1.88 -6.96
N LEU A 84 1.86 -1.33 -6.55
CA LEU A 84 2.04 -0.72 -5.23
C LEU A 84 1.43 0.68 -5.18
N GLY A 85 0.99 1.09 -4.00
CA GLY A 85 0.68 2.48 -3.67
C GLY A 85 1.92 3.29 -3.32
N TYR A 86 1.70 4.54 -2.94
CA TYR A 86 2.72 5.43 -2.38
C TYR A 86 2.83 5.24 -0.87
N GLN A 87 4.03 5.44 -0.33
CA GLN A 87 4.29 5.78 1.06
C GLN A 87 4.93 7.16 1.10
N LYS A 88 4.24 8.13 1.70
CA LYS A 88 4.75 9.49 1.91
C LYS A 88 4.77 9.80 3.39
N GLU A 89 5.90 10.24 3.91
CA GLU A 89 6.07 10.61 5.31
C GLU A 89 6.35 12.11 5.41
N ILE A 90 5.51 12.81 6.15
CA ILE A 90 5.46 14.27 6.24
C ILE A 90 5.63 14.68 7.69
N ARG A 91 6.76 15.32 8.01
CA ARG A 91 7.01 15.94 9.31
C ARG A 91 6.37 17.32 9.33
N VAL A 92 5.52 17.59 10.30
CA VAL A 92 4.90 18.91 10.49
C VAL A 92 5.89 19.84 11.19
N LEU A 93 6.05 21.07 10.68
CA LEU A 93 6.96 22.09 11.24
C LEU A 93 6.22 23.37 11.67
N ALA A 94 4.91 23.46 11.46
CA ALA A 94 4.08 24.54 11.98
C ALA A 94 3.64 24.24 13.42
N ASP A 95 3.58 25.28 14.26
CA ASP A 95 3.04 25.20 15.62
C ASP A 95 1.50 25.17 15.64
N ASP A 96 0.85 25.73 14.61
CA ASP A 96 -0.59 25.61 14.38
C ASP A 96 -0.84 24.87 13.06
N ALA A 97 -1.07 23.56 13.14
CA ALA A 97 -1.39 22.72 12.00
C ALA A 97 -2.63 21.86 12.25
N LYS A 98 -3.42 21.67 11.20
CA LYS A 98 -4.50 20.69 11.15
C LYS A 98 -4.33 19.81 9.92
N PHE A 99 -4.51 18.51 10.10
CA PHE A 99 -4.49 17.53 9.04
C PHE A 99 -5.90 17.23 8.54
N MET A 100 -6.00 16.95 7.24
CA MET A 100 -7.21 16.45 6.62
C MET A 100 -6.89 15.26 5.70
N SER A 101 -7.83 14.33 5.65
CA SER A 101 -7.83 13.22 4.71
C SER A 101 -9.22 13.07 4.12
N ILE A 102 -9.28 13.06 2.79
CA ILE A 102 -10.48 12.66 2.05
C ILE A 102 -10.06 11.52 1.15
N ALA A 103 -10.22 10.30 1.66
CA ALA A 103 -9.83 9.09 0.98
C ALA A 103 -10.81 7.93 1.18
N ASP A 104 -11.23 7.35 0.07
CA ASP A 104 -11.92 6.05 0.05
C ASP A 104 -10.93 4.89 0.23
N ARG A 105 -11.48 3.67 0.29
CA ARG A 105 -10.71 2.42 0.34
C ARG A 105 -9.81 2.30 1.58
N SER A 106 -10.18 2.96 2.67
CA SER A 106 -9.56 2.83 4.00
C SER A 106 -10.01 1.59 4.78
N ILE A 107 -11.21 1.08 4.45
CA ILE A 107 -11.75 -0.18 5.00
C ILE A 107 -11.71 -1.27 3.92
N LEU A 108 -12.39 -1.05 2.79
CA LEU A 108 -12.48 -2.02 1.70
C LEU A 108 -11.30 -1.91 0.73
N SER A 109 -10.49 -2.98 0.64
CA SER A 109 -9.35 -3.06 -0.28
C SER A 109 -9.73 -3.15 -1.76
N CYS A 110 -8.76 -2.92 -2.65
CA CYS A 110 -8.86 -3.38 -4.03
C CYS A 110 -8.79 -4.92 -4.08
N TRP A 111 -9.82 -5.55 -4.64
CA TRP A 111 -9.97 -7.00 -4.59
C TRP A 111 -8.97 -7.74 -5.48
N GLY A 112 -8.49 -8.87 -4.99
CA GLY A 112 -7.74 -9.85 -5.77
C GLY A 112 -8.70 -10.74 -6.56
N LEU A 113 -8.23 -11.21 -7.72
CA LEU A 113 -9.03 -12.00 -8.66
C LEU A 113 -8.37 -13.32 -9.03
N ASN A 114 -9.20 -14.35 -9.23
CA ASN A 114 -8.82 -15.66 -9.74
C ASN A 114 -7.66 -16.29 -8.93
N GLY A 115 -7.76 -16.28 -7.60
CA GLY A 115 -6.74 -16.75 -6.66
C GLY A 115 -5.74 -15.69 -6.21
N GLY A 116 -5.74 -14.49 -6.81
CA GLY A 116 -4.95 -13.35 -6.33
C GLY A 116 -5.52 -12.77 -5.03
N LYS A 117 -4.65 -12.18 -4.21
CA LYS A 117 -4.99 -11.55 -2.93
C LYS A 117 -5.38 -10.09 -3.10
N ALA A 118 -6.18 -9.59 -2.16
CA ALA A 118 -6.51 -8.17 -2.09
C ALA A 118 -5.26 -7.31 -1.81
N GLY A 119 -5.23 -6.08 -2.33
CA GLY A 119 -4.19 -5.11 -2.00
C GLY A 119 -4.39 -4.48 -0.61
N ALA A 120 -3.35 -3.82 -0.11
CA ALA A 120 -3.46 -3.04 1.12
C ALA A 120 -4.43 -1.85 0.94
N PRO A 121 -5.25 -1.54 1.96
CA PRO A 121 -6.14 -0.39 1.94
C PRO A 121 -5.34 0.92 2.08
N PHE A 122 -6.02 2.05 1.85
CA PHE A 122 -5.49 3.36 2.20
C PHE A 122 -5.33 3.47 3.71
N LYS A 123 -4.21 4.03 4.17
CA LYS A 123 -3.93 4.19 5.60
C LYS A 123 -3.21 5.51 5.85
N VAL A 124 -3.63 6.19 6.93
CA VAL A 124 -2.86 7.31 7.50
C VAL A 124 -2.46 6.92 8.91
N THR A 125 -1.16 7.00 9.19
CA THR A 125 -0.59 6.69 10.50
C THR A 125 0.14 7.92 11.01
N ILE A 126 -0.19 8.36 12.23
CA ILE A 126 0.53 9.41 12.94
C ILE A 126 1.58 8.75 13.83
N ASN A 127 2.79 9.32 13.85
CA ASN A 127 3.95 8.83 14.60
C ASN A 127 4.20 7.32 14.42
N PRO A 128 4.35 6.83 13.18
CA PRO A 128 4.55 5.40 12.93
C PRO A 128 5.79 4.87 13.66
N GLY A 129 5.62 3.78 14.41
CA GLY A 129 6.65 3.11 15.20
C GLY A 129 6.95 3.76 16.57
N ALA A 130 6.22 4.81 16.95
CA ALA A 130 6.34 5.44 18.27
C ALA A 130 5.32 4.87 19.28
N ASP A 131 5.52 5.14 20.57
CA ASP A 131 4.61 4.72 21.64
C ASP A 131 3.20 5.33 21.50
N ASP A 132 3.09 6.48 20.83
CA ASP A 132 1.87 7.21 20.55
C ASP A 132 1.38 7.03 19.09
N GLU A 133 1.77 5.94 18.42
CA GLU A 133 1.26 5.61 17.09
C GLU A 133 -0.27 5.55 17.08
N GLN A 134 -0.89 6.24 16.12
CA GLN A 134 -2.33 6.23 15.93
C GLN A 134 -2.69 6.15 14.44
N VAL A 135 -3.74 5.39 14.12
CA VAL A 135 -4.28 5.28 12.76
C VAL A 135 -5.48 6.20 12.65
N MET A 136 -5.46 7.08 11.66
CA MET A 136 -6.57 8.00 11.38
C MET A 136 -7.61 7.35 10.47
N ASP A 137 -8.85 7.80 10.61
CA ASP A 137 -9.91 7.47 9.67
C ASP A 137 -9.56 8.02 8.27
N GLY A 138 -9.96 7.30 7.22
CA GLY A 138 -9.73 7.74 5.84
C GLY A 138 -10.43 9.06 5.49
N LEU A 139 -11.50 9.39 6.23
CA LEU A 139 -12.26 10.62 6.15
C LEU A 139 -12.14 11.37 7.47
N CYS A 140 -11.27 12.37 7.52
CA CYS A 140 -11.10 13.25 8.67
C CYS A 140 -10.84 14.69 8.18
N ASP A 141 -11.24 15.67 8.96
CA ASP A 141 -11.08 17.08 8.60
C ASP A 141 -10.67 17.89 9.82
N ARG A 142 -9.72 18.80 9.60
CA ARG A 142 -9.20 19.72 10.62
C ARG A 142 -8.73 19.03 11.91
N GLU A 143 -8.17 17.83 11.81
CA GLU A 143 -7.59 17.12 12.96
C GLU A 143 -6.35 17.86 13.45
N PRO A 144 -6.30 18.33 14.71
CA PRO A 144 -5.13 19.04 15.22
C PRO A 144 -3.88 18.16 15.19
N ILE A 145 -2.78 18.69 14.68
CA ILE A 145 -1.49 18.00 14.67
C ILE A 145 -0.42 18.92 15.23
N ASP A 146 0.31 18.43 16.24
CA ASP A 146 1.37 19.18 16.89
C ASP A 146 2.62 19.30 16.00
N HIS A 147 3.41 20.35 16.26
CA HIS A 147 4.73 20.51 15.68
C HIS A 147 5.59 19.25 15.91
N GLY A 148 6.27 18.80 14.87
CA GLY A 148 7.22 17.68 14.93
C GLY A 148 6.58 16.30 14.78
N VAL A 149 5.26 16.20 14.70
CA VAL A 149 4.56 14.95 14.39
C VAL A 149 4.92 14.43 12.99
N LEU A 150 5.11 13.11 12.85
CA LEU A 150 5.26 12.44 11.55
C LEU A 150 3.92 11.90 11.09
N ILE A 151 3.50 12.26 9.89
CA ILE A 151 2.32 11.70 9.24
C ILE A 151 2.78 10.79 8.11
N ARG A 152 2.48 9.49 8.19
CA ARG A 152 2.65 8.53 7.09
C ARG A 152 1.33 8.36 6.36
N VAL A 153 1.32 8.67 5.08
CA VAL A 153 0.21 8.41 4.15
C VAL A 153 0.60 7.27 3.23
N GLU A 154 -0.19 6.20 3.27
CA GLU A 154 -0.05 5.02 2.42
C GLU A 154 -1.26 4.91 1.51
N THR A 155 -1.05 5.00 0.19
CA THR A 155 -2.15 4.81 -0.77
C THR A 155 -2.37 3.35 -1.09
N THR A 156 -3.58 3.03 -1.55
CA THR A 156 -3.97 1.64 -1.85
C THR A 156 -3.04 1.00 -2.87
N GLY A 157 -2.68 -0.26 -2.64
CA GLY A 157 -2.20 -1.12 -3.72
C GLY A 157 -3.35 -1.71 -4.52
N GLY A 158 -3.05 -2.17 -5.73
CA GLY A 158 -4.01 -2.90 -6.56
C GLY A 158 -4.16 -4.34 -6.07
N GLY A 159 -5.28 -4.99 -6.38
CA GLY A 159 -5.42 -6.43 -6.13
C GLY A 159 -4.61 -7.28 -7.11
N GLY A 160 -4.14 -8.44 -6.65
CA GLY A 160 -3.40 -9.40 -7.47
C GLY A 160 -4.30 -10.20 -8.41
N TRP A 161 -3.68 -10.81 -9.43
CA TRP A 161 -4.34 -11.75 -10.33
C TRP A 161 -3.65 -13.11 -10.32
N GLY A 162 -4.43 -14.18 -10.24
CA GLY A 162 -3.90 -15.53 -10.29
C GLY A 162 -3.28 -15.95 -8.97
N ASP A 163 -3.09 -17.25 -8.79
CA ASP A 163 -2.47 -17.82 -7.61
C ASP A 163 -1.02 -17.31 -7.38
N PRO A 164 -0.70 -16.67 -6.24
CA PRO A 164 0.65 -16.25 -5.88
C PRO A 164 1.71 -17.36 -5.97
N LEU A 165 1.36 -18.60 -5.65
CA LEU A 165 2.30 -19.73 -5.66
C LEU A 165 2.70 -20.14 -7.09
N GLU A 166 1.98 -19.68 -8.11
CA GLU A 166 2.33 -19.84 -9.52
C GLU A 166 3.24 -18.71 -10.06
N ARG A 167 3.54 -17.67 -9.26
CA ARG A 167 4.43 -16.59 -9.71
C ARG A 167 5.83 -17.14 -9.95
N ASP A 168 6.46 -16.67 -11.03
CA ASP A 168 7.85 -17.00 -11.35
C ASP A 168 8.77 -16.53 -10.22
N VAL A 169 9.60 -17.46 -9.72
CA VAL A 169 10.48 -17.22 -8.57
C VAL A 169 11.52 -16.12 -8.85
N SER A 170 11.96 -15.99 -10.10
CA SER A 170 12.88 -14.91 -10.51
C SER A 170 12.23 -13.53 -10.45
N LEU A 171 10.91 -13.45 -10.70
CA LEU A 171 10.15 -12.20 -10.55
C LEU A 171 9.94 -11.85 -9.09
N VAL A 172 9.66 -12.83 -8.22
CA VAL A 172 9.58 -12.59 -6.76
C VAL A 172 10.91 -12.06 -6.24
N ARG A 173 12.03 -12.71 -6.60
CA ARG A 173 13.37 -12.23 -6.25
C ARG A 173 13.61 -10.80 -6.74
N LEU A 174 13.18 -10.48 -7.96
CA LEU A 174 13.31 -9.12 -8.52
C LEU A 174 12.48 -8.10 -7.73
N ASP A 175 11.24 -8.44 -7.35
CA ASP A 175 10.40 -7.59 -6.51
C ASP A 175 11.06 -7.32 -5.15
N VAL A 176 11.69 -8.33 -4.54
CA VAL A 176 12.43 -8.15 -3.27
C VAL A 176 13.66 -7.28 -3.44
N LEU A 177 14.45 -7.50 -4.49
CA LEU A 177 15.60 -6.64 -4.82
C LEU A 177 15.20 -5.18 -5.06
N GLN A 178 14.00 -4.96 -5.60
CA GLN A 178 13.46 -3.62 -5.85
C GLN A 178 12.75 -3.02 -4.61
N GLY A 179 12.67 -3.75 -3.49
CA GLY A 179 11.98 -3.31 -2.28
C GLY A 179 10.46 -3.19 -2.44
N LYS A 180 9.88 -3.86 -3.44
CA LYS A 180 8.42 -3.89 -3.66
C LYS A 180 7.74 -4.94 -2.79
N VAL A 181 8.44 -6.06 -2.59
CA VAL A 181 8.01 -7.17 -1.74
C VAL A 181 9.07 -7.36 -0.66
N SER A 182 8.70 -7.47 0.60
CA SER A 182 9.64 -7.82 1.66
C SER A 182 10.05 -9.29 1.58
N GLN A 183 11.19 -9.67 2.18
CA GLN A 183 11.57 -11.09 2.25
C GLN A 183 10.50 -11.92 2.97
N GLN A 184 9.90 -11.35 4.01
CA GLN A 184 8.81 -12.00 4.75
C GLN A 184 7.58 -12.22 3.86
N ALA A 185 7.14 -11.20 3.10
CA ALA A 185 6.03 -11.37 2.16
C ALA A 185 6.37 -12.32 1.01
N ALA A 186 7.63 -12.38 0.56
CA ALA A 186 8.07 -13.36 -0.44
C ALA A 186 7.89 -14.81 0.05
N GLU A 187 8.19 -15.08 1.32
CA GLU A 187 7.97 -16.38 1.95
C GLU A 187 6.47 -16.65 2.19
N ASP A 188 5.77 -15.72 2.85
CA ASP A 188 4.38 -15.91 3.29
C ASP A 188 3.37 -15.95 2.14
N ASP A 189 3.53 -15.07 1.15
CA ASP A 189 2.57 -14.94 0.06
C ASP A 189 2.93 -15.79 -1.16
N TYR A 190 4.22 -15.90 -1.49
CA TYR A 190 4.68 -16.54 -2.73
C TYR A 190 5.40 -17.88 -2.51
N GLY A 191 5.65 -18.25 -1.26
CA GLY A 191 6.37 -19.46 -0.89
C GLY A 191 7.84 -19.47 -1.35
N VAL A 192 8.46 -18.31 -1.54
CA VAL A 192 9.83 -18.19 -2.04
C VAL A 192 10.80 -17.95 -0.88
N VAL A 193 11.76 -18.87 -0.73
CA VAL A 193 12.76 -18.86 0.33
C VAL A 193 14.10 -18.39 -0.21
N PHE A 194 14.83 -17.59 0.56
CA PHE A 194 16.17 -17.13 0.23
C PHE A 194 17.24 -17.86 1.06
N GLN A 195 18.42 -18.05 0.48
CA GLN A 195 19.55 -18.64 1.19
C GLN A 195 20.01 -17.72 2.34
N ALA A 196 20.15 -18.30 3.54
CA ALA A 196 20.58 -17.55 4.71
C ALA A 196 21.98 -16.94 4.53
N GLY A 197 22.11 -15.64 4.82
CA GLY A 197 23.38 -14.92 4.72
C GLY A 197 23.84 -14.57 3.31
N SER A 198 23.00 -14.77 2.29
CA SER A 198 23.32 -14.35 0.92
C SER A 198 23.11 -12.85 0.73
N ASP A 199 24.19 -12.11 0.44
CA ASP A 199 24.13 -10.67 0.11
C ASP A 199 23.38 -10.37 -1.20
N VAL A 200 23.22 -11.35 -2.09
CA VAL A 200 22.61 -11.19 -3.42
C VAL A 200 21.17 -11.70 -3.50
N LEU A 201 20.54 -12.01 -2.37
CA LEU A 201 19.21 -12.65 -2.29
C LEU A 201 19.10 -13.86 -3.24
N GLU A 202 20.03 -14.80 -3.12
CA GLU A 202 19.97 -16.06 -3.85
C GLU A 202 18.79 -16.89 -3.34
N VAL A 203 18.01 -17.44 -4.27
CA VAL A 203 16.83 -18.24 -3.95
C VAL A 203 17.25 -19.66 -3.59
N ASP A 204 16.72 -20.19 -2.49
CA ASP A 204 16.73 -21.62 -2.20
C ASP A 204 15.57 -22.30 -2.95
N LEU A 205 15.89 -22.93 -4.08
CA LEU A 205 14.89 -23.61 -4.91
C LEU A 205 14.31 -24.85 -4.23
N GLU A 206 15.09 -25.57 -3.43
CA GLU A 206 14.62 -26.76 -2.73
C GLU A 206 13.65 -26.35 -1.62
N GLY A 207 14.04 -25.37 -0.80
CA GLY A 207 13.18 -24.76 0.22
C GLY A 207 11.92 -24.13 -0.36
N THR A 208 12.04 -23.40 -1.48
CA THR A 208 10.89 -22.80 -2.20
C THR A 208 9.90 -23.87 -2.66
N ASN A 209 10.37 -24.96 -3.28
CA ASN A 209 9.49 -26.05 -3.73
C ASN A 209 8.79 -26.73 -2.54
N ALA A 210 9.54 -27.03 -1.47
CA ALA A 210 8.99 -27.63 -0.26
C ALA A 210 7.94 -26.73 0.40
N LEU A 211 8.21 -25.41 0.51
CA LEU A 211 7.28 -24.44 1.09
C LEU A 211 6.01 -24.29 0.23
N ARG A 212 6.15 -24.18 -1.10
CA ARG A 212 4.98 -24.13 -2.01
C ARG A 212 4.13 -25.39 -1.94
N GLU A 213 4.74 -26.57 -1.85
CA GLU A 213 4.01 -27.82 -1.65
C GLU A 213 3.25 -27.85 -0.32
N ALA A 214 3.87 -27.39 0.78
CA ALA A 214 3.24 -27.30 2.09
C ALA A 214 2.07 -26.32 2.07
N LEU A 215 2.28 -25.09 1.59
CA LEU A 215 1.24 -24.05 1.47
C LEU A 215 0.07 -24.50 0.57
N THR A 216 0.36 -25.25 -0.50
CA THR A 216 -0.68 -25.79 -1.38
C THR A 216 -1.52 -26.87 -0.69
N LYS A 217 -0.92 -27.70 0.18
CA LYS A 217 -1.64 -28.73 0.94
C LYS A 217 -2.48 -28.13 2.08
N ASP A 218 -1.97 -27.08 2.72
CA ASP A 218 -2.61 -26.49 3.90
C ASP A 218 -3.76 -25.54 3.53
N ARG A 219 -3.80 -25.01 2.31
CA ARG A 219 -4.86 -24.11 1.86
C ARG A 219 -6.01 -24.84 1.16
N GLY A 220 -7.20 -24.26 1.26
CA GLY A 220 -8.37 -24.68 0.47
C GLY A 220 -8.30 -24.21 -0.99
N THR A 221 -9.37 -24.43 -1.75
CA THR A 221 -9.50 -23.92 -3.13
C THR A 221 -9.33 -22.40 -3.16
N PRO A 222 -8.45 -21.85 -4.03
CA PRO A 222 -8.32 -20.40 -4.18
C PRO A 222 -9.65 -19.76 -4.56
N LYS A 223 -10.00 -18.66 -3.87
CA LYS A 223 -11.21 -17.89 -4.17
C LYS A 223 -11.06 -17.12 -5.47
N PHE A 224 -12.14 -16.98 -6.22
CA PHE A 224 -12.19 -16.09 -7.37
C PHE A 224 -12.13 -14.62 -6.95
N PHE A 225 -12.82 -14.24 -5.87
CA PHE A 225 -12.76 -12.89 -5.31
C PHE A 225 -12.13 -12.92 -3.91
N ASP A 226 -10.94 -12.34 -3.77
CA ASP A 226 -10.42 -11.97 -2.45
C ASP A 226 -10.76 -10.50 -2.18
N ARG A 227 -11.66 -10.24 -1.22
CA ARG A 227 -12.10 -8.88 -0.87
C ARG A 227 -11.27 -8.22 0.22
N GLY A 228 -10.33 -8.95 0.79
CA GLY A 228 -9.54 -8.48 1.92
C GLY A 228 -10.33 -8.39 3.23
N PRO A 229 -9.64 -7.99 4.32
CA PRO A 229 -10.18 -8.06 5.68
C PRO A 229 -11.34 -7.09 5.94
N GLY A 230 -11.38 -5.94 5.26
CA GLY A 230 -12.44 -4.95 5.46
C GLY A 230 -13.82 -5.42 5.04
N PHE A 231 -13.91 -6.37 4.10
CA PHE A 231 -15.20 -6.96 3.75
C PHE A 231 -15.79 -7.73 4.92
N GLN A 232 -14.97 -8.54 5.60
CA GLN A 232 -15.42 -9.29 6.77
C GLN A 232 -15.89 -8.37 7.89
N LEU A 233 -15.20 -7.26 8.12
CA LEU A 233 -15.58 -6.26 9.11
C LEU A 233 -16.98 -5.70 8.86
N LEU A 234 -17.29 -5.34 7.60
CA LEU A 234 -18.56 -4.69 7.26
C LEU A 234 -19.70 -5.69 7.02
N ALA A 235 -19.41 -6.82 6.40
CA ALA A 235 -20.42 -7.82 6.03
C ALA A 235 -20.69 -8.85 7.14
N GLY A 236 -19.80 -8.98 8.14
CA GLY A 236 -19.86 -10.02 9.16
C GLY A 236 -19.55 -11.43 8.64
N THR A 237 -19.12 -11.56 7.39
CA THR A 237 -18.74 -12.82 6.73
C THR A 237 -17.46 -12.65 5.92
N SER A 238 -16.62 -13.69 5.89
CA SER A 238 -15.36 -13.70 5.14
C SER A 238 -15.52 -14.01 3.64
N GLU A 239 -16.74 -14.30 3.18
CA GLU A 239 -17.04 -14.62 1.78
C GLU A 239 -18.49 -14.34 1.39
N ALA A 240 -18.70 -14.20 0.08
CA ALA A 240 -19.99 -14.17 -0.59
C ALA A 240 -20.13 -15.40 -1.51
N GLU A 241 -21.37 -15.76 -1.86
CA GLU A 241 -21.66 -16.95 -2.69
C GLU A 241 -20.93 -16.94 -4.05
N VAL A 242 -20.67 -15.75 -4.60
CA VAL A 242 -20.02 -15.57 -5.91
C VAL A 242 -18.50 -15.73 -5.88
N ASP A 243 -17.92 -16.05 -4.73
CA ASP A 243 -16.46 -16.06 -4.53
C ASP A 243 -15.79 -17.34 -4.98
N GLN A 244 -16.59 -18.37 -5.23
CA GLN A 244 -16.13 -19.72 -5.52
C GLN A 244 -16.35 -20.10 -7.00
N ILE A 245 -16.68 -19.12 -7.86
CA ILE A 245 -17.02 -19.32 -9.28
C ILE A 245 -15.77 -19.56 -10.13
#